data_AF-A0A965ABG2-F1
#
_entry.id   AF-A0A965ABG2-F1
#
_cell.length_a   1.000
_cell.length_b   1.000
_cell.length_c   1.000
_cell.angle_alpha   90.00
_cell.angle_beta   90.00
_cell.angle_gamma   90.00
#
_symmetry.space_group_name_H-M   'P 1'
#
loop_
_entity.id
_entity.type
_entity.pdbx_description
1 polymer ?
#
loop_
_entity_poly.entity_id
_entity_poly.type
_entity_poly.pdbx_seq_one_letter_code
_entity_poly.pdbx_strand_id
1 'polypeptide(L)'
;MGDEIKRVQEKVSAFRRKYYLSIFLKGSLLSTAIVLAYFLLASLLEHALWLDSSIRLLLFGLFLGLIAFCLYRFLKDPLRFWIANKGLDDEQSARLIGEQIPTVKDRLINFFQLSAQAQNSALGAASVRQKAIEFEPFSFEGVINLKESLRYFKYLSIPLLLVLIILLFNSSILTKSSARILHFNQKFSPEAPFKFIINNSSTQAFANEDFLLQVSLEGSAIPEDMYLVRGDQRMKLVHEQDNHFTYQFDRLQEDLTFQLEAAGFYSDNYTITVVSRPELSDYNLLIEYPAYIQRKSEEIKNAGNLEIPEGTRISWRI
;
A
#
# COMPACT_ATOMS: atom_id res chain seq x y z
N MET A 1 37.62 43.36 12.11
CA MET A 1 37.28 44.12 10.88
C MET A 1 36.04 43.47 10.26
N GLY A 2 34.92 44.19 10.07
CA GLY A 2 33.77 43.68 9.30
C GLY A 2 32.50 43.26 10.06
N ASP A 3 32.41 43.45 11.38
CA ASP A 3 31.28 42.95 12.19
C ASP A 3 29.93 43.60 11.81
N GLU A 4 29.93 44.90 11.50
CA GLU A 4 28.71 45.63 11.12
C GLU A 4 28.19 45.25 9.72
N ILE A 5 29.10 45.00 8.77
CA ILE A 5 28.73 44.53 7.42
C ILE A 5 28.11 43.13 7.52
N LYS A 6 28.70 42.25 8.34
CA LYS A 6 28.17 40.91 8.63
C LYS A 6 26.79 41.00 9.26
N ARG A 7 26.55 41.90 10.22
CA ARG A 7 25.22 42.11 10.82
C ARG A 7 24.15 42.48 9.78
N VAL A 8 24.46 43.35 8.82
CA VAL A 8 23.51 43.70 7.74
C VAL A 8 23.24 42.50 6.84
N GLN A 9 24.28 41.75 6.45
CA GLN A 9 24.12 40.52 5.67
C GLN A 9 23.31 39.46 6.42
N GLU A 10 23.53 39.31 7.73
CA GLU A 10 22.77 38.40 8.59
C GLU A 10 21.29 38.79 8.63
N LYS A 11 20.96 40.08 8.84
CA LYS A 11 19.58 40.56 8.78
C LYS A 11 18.90 40.29 7.43
N VAL A 12 19.61 40.47 6.32
CA VAL A 12 19.08 40.18 4.98
C VAL A 12 18.94 38.67 4.76
N SER A 13 19.87 37.86 5.26
CA SER A 13 19.78 36.40 5.21
C SER A 13 18.58 35.88 6.02
N ALA A 14 18.28 36.50 7.15
CA ALA A 14 17.16 36.14 7.99
C ALA A 14 15.82 36.57 7.35
N PHE A 15 15.77 37.73 6.69
CA PHE A 15 14.68 38.09 5.80
C PHE A 15 14.45 37.03 4.71
N ARG A 16 15.49 36.59 4.00
CA ARG A 16 15.38 35.53 2.97
C ARG A 16 14.79 34.24 3.54
N ARG A 17 15.30 33.78 4.69
CA ARG A 17 14.78 32.56 5.35
C ARG A 17 13.29 32.69 5.63
N LYS A 18 12.87 33.82 6.20
CA LYS A 18 11.46 34.07 6.54
C LYS A 18 10.58 34.25 5.29
N TYR A 19 11.13 34.80 4.21
CA TYR A 19 10.45 34.93 2.91
C TYR A 19 10.15 33.58 2.28
N TYR A 20 11.16 32.73 2.16
CA TYR A 20 10.97 31.38 1.62
C TYR A 20 10.10 30.51 2.54
N LEU A 21 10.18 30.68 3.86
CA LEU A 21 9.26 30.04 4.80
C LEU A 21 7.80 30.47 4.54
N SER A 22 7.57 31.76 4.29
CA SER A 22 6.22 32.28 4.01
C SER A 22 5.64 31.71 2.71
N ILE A 23 6.43 31.71 1.63
CA ILE A 23 6.05 31.11 0.34
C ILE A 23 5.79 29.61 0.51
N PHE A 24 6.67 28.92 1.23
CA PHE A 24 6.53 27.49 1.50
C PHE A 24 5.25 27.18 2.27
N LEU A 25 4.96 27.91 3.35
CA LEU A 25 3.74 27.72 4.15
C LEU A 25 2.48 27.93 3.30
N LYS A 26 2.42 29.02 2.53
CA LYS A 26 1.30 29.29 1.61
C LYS A 26 1.17 28.21 0.54
N GLY A 27 2.29 27.85 -0.09
CA GLY A 27 2.33 26.84 -1.14
C GLY A 27 1.91 25.45 -0.65
N SER A 28 2.42 25.05 0.51
CA SER A 28 2.10 23.76 1.16
C SER A 28 0.65 23.68 1.60
N LEU A 29 0.11 24.75 2.20
CA LEU A 29 -1.30 24.79 2.58
C LEU A 29 -2.22 24.66 1.36
N LEU A 30 -1.92 25.39 0.29
CA LEU A 30 -2.72 25.36 -0.94
C LEU A 30 -2.58 24.02 -1.67
N SER A 31 -1.36 23.48 -1.78
CA SER A 31 -1.14 22.17 -2.42
C SER A 31 -1.85 21.07 -1.66
N THR A 32 -1.77 21.08 -0.33
CA THR A 32 -2.48 20.10 0.51
C THR A 32 -3.99 20.23 0.32
N ALA A 33 -4.53 21.45 0.27
CA ALA A 33 -5.96 21.66 0.04
C ALA A 33 -6.42 21.09 -1.32
N ILE A 34 -5.66 21.35 -2.38
CA ILE A 34 -5.99 20.86 -3.74
C ILE A 34 -5.89 19.33 -3.81
N VAL A 35 -4.81 18.74 -3.27
CA VAL A 35 -4.60 17.28 -3.27
C VAL A 35 -5.69 16.59 -2.44
N LEU A 36 -6.03 17.14 -1.27
CA LEU A 36 -7.09 16.58 -0.42
C LEU A 36 -8.47 16.68 -1.08
N ALA A 37 -8.77 17.81 -1.73
CA ALA A 37 -10.03 17.99 -2.45
C ALA A 37 -10.18 17.00 -3.62
N TYR A 38 -9.11 16.81 -4.39
CA TYR A 38 -9.09 15.79 -5.45
C TYR A 38 -9.27 14.38 -4.87
N PHE A 39 -8.55 14.04 -3.80
CA PHE A 39 -8.65 12.74 -3.15
C PHE A 39 -10.08 12.44 -2.68
N LEU A 40 -10.75 13.43 -2.09
CA LEU A 40 -12.14 13.35 -1.69
C LEU A 40 -13.07 13.07 -2.88
N LEU A 41 -12.94 13.84 -3.95
CA LEU A 41 -13.73 13.66 -5.16
C LEU A 41 -13.51 12.28 -5.77
N ALA A 42 -12.26 11.84 -5.93
CA ALA A 42 -11.93 10.53 -6.45
C ALA A 42 -12.49 9.40 -5.58
N SER A 43 -12.39 9.52 -4.24
CA SER A 43 -12.92 8.52 -3.30
C SER A 43 -14.45 8.44 -3.34
N LEU A 44 -15.14 9.59 -3.44
CA LEU A 44 -16.60 9.64 -3.56
C LEU A 44 -17.08 9.04 -4.89
N LEU A 45 -16.42 9.37 -6.00
CA LEU A 45 -16.73 8.79 -7.31
C LEU A 45 -16.50 7.28 -7.32
N GLU A 46 -15.38 6.82 -6.78
CA GLU A 46 -15.06 5.40 -6.67
C GLU A 46 -16.08 4.65 -5.81
N HIS A 47 -16.53 5.25 -4.71
CA HIS A 47 -17.54 4.65 -3.85
C HIS A 47 -18.93 4.60 -4.51
N ALA A 48 -19.31 5.65 -5.24
CA ALA A 48 -20.64 5.75 -5.84
C ALA A 48 -20.78 4.93 -7.14
N LEU A 49 -19.72 4.87 -7.96
CA LEU A 49 -19.79 4.32 -9.32
C LEU A 49 -19.11 2.98 -9.50
N TRP A 50 -18.39 2.46 -8.49
CA TRP A 50 -17.66 1.18 -8.57
C TRP A 50 -16.80 1.10 -9.83
N LEU A 51 -15.79 1.98 -9.91
CA LEU A 51 -15.12 2.23 -11.18
C LEU A 51 -14.33 1.01 -11.67
N ASP A 52 -14.38 0.80 -12.98
CA ASP A 52 -13.57 -0.21 -13.63
C ASP A 52 -12.07 0.06 -13.43
N SER A 53 -11.25 -1.00 -13.50
CA SER A 53 -9.80 -0.94 -13.31
C SER A 53 -9.13 0.13 -14.19
N SER A 54 -9.60 0.30 -15.43
CA SER A 54 -9.08 1.30 -16.37
C SER A 54 -9.26 2.74 -15.87
N ILE A 55 -10.43 3.04 -15.29
CA ILE A 55 -10.75 4.37 -14.76
C ILE A 55 -9.99 4.61 -13.45
N ARG A 56 -9.85 3.59 -12.60
CA ARG A 56 -9.05 3.66 -11.38
C ARG A 56 -7.59 3.99 -11.68
N LEU A 57 -7.02 3.38 -12.73
CA LEU A 57 -5.66 3.71 -13.20
C LEU A 57 -5.55 5.17 -13.68
N LEU A 58 -6.54 5.66 -14.43
CA LEU A 58 -6.58 7.06 -14.86
C LEU A 58 -6.66 8.02 -13.67
N LEU A 59 -7.53 7.76 -12.69
CA LEU A 59 -7.67 8.57 -11.48
C LEU A 59 -6.37 8.60 -10.67
N PHE A 60 -5.69 7.46 -10.57
CA PHE A 60 -4.39 7.36 -9.90
C PHE A 60 -3.30 8.11 -10.66
N GLY A 61 -3.24 7.99 -11.99
CA GLY A 61 -2.30 8.73 -12.84
C GLY A 61 -2.50 10.24 -12.74
N LEU A 62 -3.75 10.71 -12.77
CA LEU A 62 -4.10 12.11 -12.55
C LEU A 62 -3.73 12.58 -11.15
N PHE A 63 -3.91 11.73 -10.12
CA PHE A 63 -3.49 12.05 -8.76
C PHE A 63 -1.98 12.30 -8.66
N LEU A 64 -1.17 11.42 -9.25
CA LEU A 64 0.29 11.59 -9.29
C LEU A 64 0.69 12.84 -10.10
N GLY A 65 0.04 13.07 -11.24
CA GLY A 65 0.24 14.27 -12.06
C GLY A 65 -0.10 15.56 -11.30
N LEU A 66 -1.19 15.57 -10.54
CA LEU A 66 -1.61 16.69 -9.70
C LEU A 66 -0.60 16.97 -8.59
N ILE A 67 -0.08 15.94 -7.91
CA ILE A 67 0.96 16.09 -6.90
C ILE A 67 2.22 16.69 -7.53
N ALA A 68 2.68 16.13 -8.66
CA ALA A 68 3.85 16.64 -9.37
C ALA A 68 3.67 18.10 -9.81
N PHE A 69 2.49 18.45 -10.34
CA PHE A 69 2.13 19.81 -10.71
C PHE A 69 2.16 20.76 -9.51
N CYS A 70 1.56 20.39 -8.38
CA CYS A 70 1.56 21.18 -7.16
C CYS A 70 2.98 21.41 -6.62
N LEU A 71 3.82 20.37 -6.60
CA LEU A 71 5.22 20.48 -6.18
C LEU A 71 6.00 21.42 -7.12
N TYR A 72 5.83 21.28 -8.43
CA TYR A 72 6.50 22.13 -9.41
C TYR A 72 6.02 23.58 -9.38
N ARG A 73 4.72 23.82 -9.25
CA ARG A 73 4.12 25.16 -9.34
C ARG A 73 4.27 25.97 -8.05
N PHE A 74 4.15 25.32 -6.89
CA PHE A 74 4.07 26.01 -5.59
C PHE A 74 5.31 25.83 -4.71
N LEU A 75 6.03 24.70 -4.81
CA LEU A 75 7.16 24.39 -3.91
C LEU A 75 8.53 24.48 -4.59
N LYS A 76 8.61 24.65 -5.91
CA LYS A 76 9.88 24.74 -6.66
C LYS A 76 10.85 25.78 -6.11
N ASP A 77 10.38 26.99 -5.83
CA ASP A 77 11.22 28.10 -5.39
C ASP A 77 11.78 27.91 -3.97
N PRO A 78 10.97 27.55 -2.94
CA PRO A 78 11.51 27.23 -1.61
C PRO A 78 12.39 25.98 -1.61
N LEU A 79 12.08 24.96 -2.42
CA LEU A 79 12.93 23.76 -2.58
C LEU A 79 14.31 24.12 -3.15
N ARG A 80 14.36 24.98 -4.18
CA ARG A 80 15.63 25.47 -4.76
C ARG A 80 16.46 26.25 -3.76
N PHE A 81 15.83 27.08 -2.93
CA PHE A 81 16.51 27.83 -1.88
C PHE A 81 17.18 26.89 -0.86
N TRP A 82 16.47 25.89 -0.35
CA TRP A 82 17.03 24.98 0.67
C TRP A 82 18.05 23.97 0.11
N ILE A 83 17.83 23.43 -1.09
CA ILE A 83 18.68 22.36 -1.64
C ILE A 83 19.92 22.93 -2.33
N ALA A 84 19.75 24.00 -3.11
CA ALA A 84 20.83 24.54 -3.95
C ALA A 84 21.48 25.80 -3.39
N ASN A 85 21.01 26.34 -2.26
CA ASN A 85 21.39 27.66 -1.73
C ASN A 85 21.27 28.80 -2.77
N LYS A 86 20.52 28.56 -3.86
CA LYS A 86 20.25 29.52 -4.93
C LYS A 86 18.94 30.20 -4.61
N GLY A 87 19.04 31.30 -3.88
CA GLY A 87 17.92 32.16 -3.50
C GLY A 87 17.93 33.50 -4.22
N LEU A 88 17.13 34.42 -3.69
CA LEU A 88 17.17 35.84 -4.02
C LEU A 88 18.60 36.38 -3.88
N ASP A 89 19.03 37.14 -4.88
CA ASP A 89 20.28 37.89 -4.81
C ASP A 89 20.20 39.07 -3.81
N ASP A 90 21.34 39.66 -3.46
CA ASP A 90 21.45 40.80 -2.54
C ASP A 90 20.62 42.00 -3.04
N GLU A 91 20.70 42.34 -4.33
CA GLU A 91 19.88 43.40 -4.91
C GLU A 91 18.39 43.05 -4.96
N GLN A 92 18.03 41.81 -5.27
CA GLN A 92 16.63 41.38 -5.30
C GLN A 92 16.01 41.43 -3.90
N SER A 93 16.78 41.03 -2.88
CA SER A 93 16.38 41.11 -1.48
C SER A 93 16.19 42.57 -1.06
N ALA A 94 17.09 43.46 -1.48
CA ALA A 94 16.97 44.89 -1.24
C ALA A 94 15.73 45.51 -1.86
N ARG A 95 15.37 45.10 -3.09
CA ARG A 95 14.13 45.54 -3.75
C ARG A 95 12.89 45.10 -2.99
N LEU A 96 12.81 43.82 -2.59
CA LEU A 96 11.67 43.27 -1.86
C LEU A 96 11.53 43.85 -0.45
N ILE A 97 12.64 44.05 0.28
CA ILE A 97 12.64 44.75 1.57
C ILE A 97 12.15 46.19 1.37
N GLY A 98 12.62 46.83 0.30
CA GLY A 98 12.30 48.21 -0.05
C GLY A 98 10.84 48.47 -0.47
N GLU A 99 10.11 47.45 -0.93
CA GLU A 99 8.67 47.57 -1.21
C GLU A 99 7.86 47.80 0.07
N GLN A 100 8.35 47.28 1.20
CA GLN A 100 7.66 47.34 2.50
C GLN A 100 8.27 48.40 3.41
N ILE A 101 9.55 48.74 3.21
CA ILE A 101 10.24 49.83 3.88
C ILE A 101 10.85 50.77 2.81
N PRO A 102 10.07 51.70 2.24
CA PRO A 102 10.52 52.57 1.16
C PRO A 102 11.76 53.39 1.51
N THR A 103 11.91 53.78 2.78
CA THR A 103 13.05 54.55 3.30
C THR A 103 14.39 53.82 3.22
N VAL A 104 14.37 52.48 3.15
CA VAL A 104 15.56 51.62 3.14
C VAL A 104 15.93 51.16 1.73
N LYS A 105 14.98 51.11 0.79
CA LYS A 105 15.15 50.55 -0.57
C LYS A 105 16.44 50.99 -1.26
N ASP A 106 16.54 52.28 -1.56
CA ASP A 106 17.65 52.81 -2.35
C ASP A 106 18.96 52.80 -1.56
N ARG A 107 18.87 52.93 -0.23
CA ARG A 107 20.05 52.87 0.65
C ARG A 107 20.65 51.47 0.69
N LEU A 108 19.82 50.44 0.74
CA LEU A 108 20.25 49.04 0.81
C LEU A 108 20.88 48.57 -0.52
N ILE A 109 20.29 48.97 -1.66
CA ILE A 109 20.87 48.68 -2.99
C ILE A 109 22.24 49.35 -3.11
N ASN A 110 22.33 50.65 -2.79
CA ASN A 110 23.60 51.37 -2.81
C ASN A 110 24.64 50.74 -1.86
N PHE A 111 24.22 50.28 -0.68
CA PHE A 111 25.10 49.58 0.25
C PHE A 111 25.70 48.31 -0.35
N PHE A 112 24.90 47.47 -1.02
CA PHE A 112 25.38 46.26 -1.68
C PHE A 112 26.31 46.55 -2.88
N GLN A 113 26.01 47.59 -3.66
CA GLN A 113 26.87 48.00 -4.77
C GLN A 113 28.22 48.55 -4.28
N LEU A 114 28.19 49.40 -3.24
CA LEU A 114 29.40 49.92 -2.60
C LEU A 114 30.21 48.82 -1.93
N SER A 115 29.58 47.85 -1.25
CA SER A 115 30.30 46.76 -0.60
C SER A 115 30.99 45.81 -1.59
N ALA A 116 30.42 45.64 -2.79
CA ALA A 116 31.06 44.91 -3.88
C ALA A 116 32.29 45.64 -4.45
N GLN A 117 32.24 46.97 -4.59
CA GLN A 117 33.34 47.78 -5.14
C GLN A 117 34.43 48.15 -4.13
N ALA A 118 34.08 48.28 -2.84
CA ALA A 118 34.96 48.79 -1.80
C ALA A 118 36.00 47.78 -1.28
N GLN A 119 36.04 46.55 -1.80
CA GLN A 119 36.95 45.49 -1.33
C GLN A 119 38.44 45.86 -1.42
N ASN A 120 38.80 46.84 -2.28
CA ASN A 120 40.19 47.22 -2.57
C ASN A 120 40.64 48.56 -1.94
N SER A 121 39.81 49.23 -1.12
CA SER A 121 40.15 50.54 -0.54
C SER A 121 39.77 50.64 0.94
N ALA A 122 40.72 51.04 1.79
CA ALA A 122 40.49 51.27 3.21
C ALA A 122 39.44 52.36 3.47
N LEU A 123 39.42 53.41 2.65
CA LEU A 123 38.42 54.48 2.70
C LEU A 123 37.04 53.98 2.27
N GLY A 124 36.99 53.13 1.24
CA GLY A 124 35.76 52.47 0.80
C GLY A 124 35.16 51.59 1.90
N ALA A 125 35.98 50.76 2.54
CA ALA A 125 35.55 49.90 3.64
C ALA A 125 35.02 50.72 4.84
N ALA A 126 35.64 51.85 5.16
CA ALA A 126 35.18 52.77 6.21
C ALA A 126 33.83 53.42 5.85
N SER A 127 33.64 53.84 4.60
CA SER A 127 32.37 54.41 4.11
C SER A 127 31.22 53.39 4.15
N VAL A 128 31.48 52.15 3.73
CA VAL A 128 30.50 51.05 3.80
C VAL A 128 30.11 50.76 5.25
N ARG A 129 31.08 50.78 6.17
CA ARG A 129 30.83 50.59 7.60
C ARG A 129 29.93 51.68 8.17
N GLN A 130 30.23 52.95 7.89
CA GLN A 130 29.40 54.07 8.35
C GLN A 130 27.94 53.93 7.88
N LYS A 131 27.74 53.49 6.62
CA LYS A 131 26.40 53.22 6.08
C LYS A 131 25.72 52.00 6.70
N ALA A 132 26.48 50.99 7.14
CA ALA A 132 25.93 49.79 7.77
C ALA A 132 25.17 50.12 9.07
N ILE A 133 25.66 51.10 9.83
CA ILE A 133 25.07 51.56 11.11
C ILE A 133 23.65 52.12 10.90
N GLU A 134 23.38 52.77 9.76
CA GLU A 134 22.05 53.31 9.44
C GLU A 134 20.96 52.22 9.36
N PHE A 135 21.35 50.97 9.15
CA PHE A 135 20.42 49.83 9.06
C PHE A 135 20.22 49.10 10.41
N GLU A 136 20.94 49.48 11.46
CA GLU A 136 20.83 48.85 12.78
C GLU A 136 19.44 48.95 13.41
N PRO A 137 18.70 50.08 13.31
CA PRO A 137 17.35 50.21 13.87
C PRO A 137 16.28 49.37 13.17
N PHE A 138 16.52 48.93 11.92
CA PHE A 138 15.53 48.25 11.11
C PHE A 138 15.60 46.72 11.29
N SER A 139 14.44 46.08 11.43
CA SER A 139 14.30 44.62 11.44
C SER A 139 13.73 44.14 10.10
N PHE A 140 14.60 43.71 9.18
CA PHE A 140 14.15 43.25 7.86
C PHE A 140 13.25 42.01 7.96
N GLU A 141 13.48 41.13 8.94
CA GLU A 141 12.59 40.00 9.22
C GLU A 141 11.17 40.41 9.60
N GLY A 142 11.00 41.57 10.25
CA GLY A 142 9.71 42.06 10.73
C GLY A 142 8.72 42.36 9.61
N VAL A 143 9.25 42.61 8.40
CA VAL A 143 8.50 42.89 7.17
C VAL A 143 7.59 41.73 6.76
N ILE A 144 7.97 40.50 7.08
CA ILE A 144 7.25 39.31 6.63
C ILE A 144 6.35 38.80 7.75
N ASN A 145 5.05 38.87 7.53
CA ASN A 145 4.06 38.36 8.48
C ASN A 145 3.62 36.93 8.11
N LEU A 146 4.10 35.95 8.87
CA LEU A 146 3.73 34.54 8.67
C LEU A 146 2.25 34.26 8.97
N LYS A 147 1.59 35.09 9.79
CA LYS A 147 0.16 34.93 10.09
C LYS A 147 -0.71 35.17 8.86
N GLU A 148 -0.25 35.98 7.91
CA GLU A 148 -0.97 36.19 6.65
C GLU A 148 -0.98 34.92 5.80
N SER A 149 0.11 34.15 5.81
CA SER A 149 0.20 32.84 5.14
C SER A 149 -0.72 31.80 5.79
N LEU A 150 -0.98 31.90 7.10
CA LEU A 150 -1.96 31.06 7.79
C LEU A 150 -3.41 31.36 7.39
N ARG A 151 -3.72 32.51 6.77
CA ARG A 151 -5.06 32.79 6.23
C ARG A 151 -5.48 31.77 5.18
N TYR A 152 -4.52 31.15 4.49
CA TYR A 152 -4.77 30.09 3.52
C TYR A 152 -5.22 28.78 4.16
N PHE A 153 -5.09 28.63 5.49
CA PHE A 153 -5.67 27.51 6.22
C PHE A 153 -7.20 27.43 6.03
N LYS A 154 -7.89 28.54 5.76
CA LYS A 154 -9.32 28.55 5.42
C LYS A 154 -9.64 27.69 4.19
N TYR A 155 -8.74 27.62 3.21
CA TYR A 155 -8.94 26.77 2.03
C TYR A 155 -8.68 25.30 2.33
N LEU A 156 -7.76 25.00 3.25
CA LEU A 156 -7.50 23.64 3.73
C LEU A 156 -8.58 23.14 4.68
N SER A 157 -9.18 24.03 5.48
CA SER A 157 -10.17 23.66 6.49
C SER A 157 -11.45 23.09 5.88
N ILE A 158 -11.85 23.55 4.68
CA ILE A 158 -13.05 23.05 3.99
C ILE A 158 -12.92 21.55 3.65
N PRO A 159 -11.93 21.10 2.85
CA PRO A 159 -11.78 19.69 2.54
C PRO A 159 -11.41 18.88 3.78
N LEU A 160 -10.65 19.44 4.73
CA LEU A 160 -10.32 18.75 5.98
C LEU A 160 -11.56 18.43 6.84
N LEU A 161 -12.48 19.39 6.96
CA LEU A 161 -13.74 19.20 7.68
C LEU A 161 -14.61 18.16 6.97
N LEU A 162 -14.62 18.16 5.63
CA LEU A 162 -15.34 17.17 4.84
C LEU A 162 -14.79 15.75 5.04
N VAL A 163 -13.46 15.58 5.07
CA VAL A 163 -12.81 14.31 5.46
C VAL A 163 -13.28 13.86 6.85
N LEU A 164 -13.27 14.77 7.83
CA LEU A 164 -13.68 14.46 9.20
C LEU A 164 -15.14 14.00 9.27
N ILE A 165 -16.05 14.69 8.57
CA ILE A 165 -17.46 14.29 8.47
C ILE A 165 -17.55 12.88 7.86
N ILE A 166 -16.93 12.63 6.71
CA ILE A 166 -17.02 11.31 6.07
C ILE A 166 -16.48 10.20 6.99
N LEU A 167 -15.38 10.44 7.71
CA LEU A 167 -14.81 9.47 8.65
C LEU A 167 -15.76 9.12 9.79
N LEU A 168 -16.51 10.10 10.31
CA LEU A 168 -17.47 9.89 11.40
C LEU A 168 -18.71 9.11 10.96
N PHE A 169 -19.19 9.32 9.74
CA PHE A 169 -20.39 8.65 9.22
C PHE A 169 -20.09 7.28 8.60
N ASN A 170 -19.07 7.21 7.73
CA ASN A 170 -18.69 6.00 7.04
C ASN A 170 -17.23 6.05 6.58
N SER A 171 -16.34 5.56 7.44
CA SER A 171 -14.90 5.50 7.16
C SER A 171 -14.55 4.65 5.93
N SER A 172 -15.40 3.68 5.56
CA SER A 172 -15.15 2.80 4.41
C SER A 172 -15.16 3.55 3.07
N ILE A 173 -15.84 4.69 2.98
CA ILE A 173 -15.85 5.55 1.79
C ILE A 173 -14.45 6.04 1.46
N LEU A 174 -13.62 6.33 2.46
CA LEU A 174 -12.24 6.78 2.24
C LEU A 174 -11.26 5.62 2.30
N THR A 175 -11.36 4.74 3.29
CA THR A 175 -10.38 3.65 3.47
C THR A 175 -10.49 2.57 2.39
N LYS A 176 -11.70 2.06 2.09
CA LYS A 176 -11.87 1.04 1.05
C LYS A 176 -11.68 1.62 -0.35
N SER A 177 -12.17 2.84 -0.63
CA SER A 177 -11.99 3.46 -1.94
C SER A 177 -10.53 3.79 -2.24
N SER A 178 -9.79 4.34 -1.27
CA SER A 178 -8.34 4.57 -1.44
C SER A 178 -7.57 3.27 -1.66
N ALA A 179 -7.89 2.20 -0.91
CA ALA A 179 -7.30 0.89 -1.12
C ALA A 179 -7.57 0.34 -2.53
N ARG A 180 -8.79 0.51 -3.06
CA ARG A 180 -9.17 0.10 -4.42
C ARG A 180 -8.48 0.87 -5.54
N ILE A 181 -8.26 2.17 -5.33
CA ILE A 181 -7.53 3.03 -6.29
C ILE A 181 -6.04 2.68 -6.30
N LEU A 182 -5.44 2.46 -5.13
CA LEU A 182 -4.02 2.09 -5.01
C LEU A 182 -3.73 0.70 -5.60
N HIS A 183 -4.61 -0.27 -5.37
CA HIS A 183 -4.47 -1.63 -5.90
C HIS A 183 -5.27 -1.80 -7.19
N PHE A 184 -5.09 -0.89 -8.15
CA PHE A 184 -5.83 -0.91 -9.43
C PHE A 184 -5.70 -2.23 -10.20
N ASN A 185 -4.62 -3.00 -10.00
CA ASN A 185 -4.33 -4.27 -10.67
C ASN A 185 -4.97 -5.50 -9.98
N GLN A 186 -5.67 -5.34 -8.86
CA GLN A 186 -6.43 -6.43 -8.24
C GLN A 186 -7.89 -6.34 -8.71
N LYS A 187 -8.46 -7.47 -9.15
CA LYS A 187 -9.90 -7.62 -9.37
C LYS A 187 -10.59 -7.54 -8.01
N PHE A 188 -10.90 -6.34 -7.54
CA PHE A 188 -11.79 -6.16 -6.40
C PHE A 188 -13.19 -6.59 -6.83
N SER A 189 -13.56 -7.82 -6.52
CA SER A 189 -14.98 -8.12 -6.32
C SER A 189 -15.41 -7.45 -5.02
N PRO A 190 -16.66 -6.95 -4.90
CA PRO A 190 -17.24 -6.60 -3.60
C PRO A 190 -16.90 -7.70 -2.58
N GLU A 191 -16.64 -7.36 -1.32
CA GLU A 191 -16.66 -8.40 -0.28
C GLU A 191 -18.05 -9.04 -0.35
N ALA A 192 -18.09 -10.33 -0.63
CA ALA A 192 -19.35 -11.05 -0.77
C ALA A 192 -20.17 -10.86 0.52
N PRO A 193 -21.50 -10.68 0.43
CA PRO A 193 -22.36 -10.58 1.61
C PRO A 193 -22.48 -11.89 2.41
N PHE A 194 -21.66 -12.89 2.06
CA PHE A 194 -21.58 -14.23 2.60
C PHE A 194 -20.13 -14.78 2.53
N LYS A 195 -19.85 -15.82 3.32
CA LYS A 195 -18.58 -16.54 3.35
C LYS A 195 -18.79 -17.99 2.92
N PHE A 196 -17.81 -18.54 2.21
CA PHE A 196 -17.73 -19.95 1.87
C PHE A 196 -17.12 -20.72 3.05
N ILE A 197 -17.80 -21.76 3.54
CA ILE A 197 -17.32 -22.62 4.62
C ILE A 197 -17.31 -24.07 4.12
N ILE A 198 -16.14 -24.71 4.16
CA ILE A 198 -16.01 -26.14 3.85
C ILE A 198 -16.30 -26.92 5.14
N ASN A 199 -17.29 -27.79 5.09
CA ASN A 199 -17.75 -28.57 6.24
C ASN A 199 -17.03 -29.93 6.37
N ASN A 200 -16.21 -30.31 5.39
CA ASN A 200 -15.42 -31.53 5.46
C ASN A 200 -14.38 -31.47 6.59
N SER A 201 -14.33 -32.52 7.42
CA SER A 201 -13.36 -32.66 8.52
C SER A 201 -11.92 -32.81 8.04
N SER A 202 -11.70 -33.29 6.82
CA SER A 202 -10.41 -33.22 6.12
C SER A 202 -10.62 -33.00 4.62
N THR A 203 -9.68 -32.31 3.97
CA THR A 203 -9.60 -32.19 2.50
C THR A 203 -8.73 -33.31 1.89
N GLN A 204 -8.67 -34.46 2.56
CA GLN A 204 -7.93 -35.63 2.08
C GLN A 204 -8.92 -36.63 1.49
N ALA A 205 -8.68 -37.03 0.24
CA ALA A 205 -9.42 -38.07 -0.45
C ALA A 205 -8.54 -39.31 -0.64
N PHE A 206 -9.13 -40.50 -0.69
CA PHE A 206 -8.39 -41.70 -1.06
C PHE A 206 -8.36 -41.88 -2.57
N ALA A 207 -7.23 -42.37 -3.09
CA ALA A 207 -7.08 -42.63 -4.51
C ALA A 207 -8.14 -43.63 -5.01
N ASN A 208 -8.75 -43.32 -6.16
CA ASN A 208 -9.83 -44.07 -6.82
C ASN A 208 -11.17 -44.16 -6.05
N GLU A 209 -11.34 -43.39 -4.98
CA GLU A 209 -12.61 -43.28 -4.27
C GLU A 209 -13.34 -41.97 -4.63
N ASP A 210 -14.65 -41.97 -4.45
CA ASP A 210 -15.46 -40.77 -4.62
C ASP A 210 -15.29 -39.85 -3.40
N PHE A 211 -15.23 -38.55 -3.64
CA PHE A 211 -15.12 -37.55 -2.57
C PHE A 211 -16.30 -36.57 -2.63
N LEU A 212 -17.08 -36.53 -1.56
CA LEU A 212 -18.19 -35.60 -1.41
C LEU A 212 -17.71 -34.31 -0.75
N LEU A 213 -17.60 -33.24 -1.53
CA LEU A 213 -17.34 -31.90 -1.02
C LEU A 213 -18.64 -31.31 -0.47
N GLN A 214 -18.61 -30.85 0.78
CA GLN A 214 -19.72 -30.20 1.47
C GLN A 214 -19.35 -28.77 1.82
N VAL A 215 -20.15 -27.82 1.35
CA VAL A 215 -19.93 -26.38 1.54
C VAL A 215 -21.19 -25.74 2.10
N SER A 216 -21.06 -24.80 3.01
CA SER A 216 -22.14 -23.91 3.45
C SER A 216 -21.82 -22.46 3.16
N LEU A 217 -22.87 -21.65 2.98
CA LEU A 217 -22.77 -20.21 2.86
C LEU A 217 -23.31 -19.53 4.13
N GLU A 218 -22.49 -18.72 4.79
CA GLU A 218 -22.89 -17.91 5.95
C GLU A 218 -22.88 -16.43 5.61
N GLY A 219 -24.02 -15.75 5.71
CA GLY A 219 -24.10 -14.34 5.32
C GLY A 219 -25.47 -13.71 5.47
N SER A 220 -25.54 -12.44 5.06
CA SER A 220 -26.78 -11.64 5.07
C SER A 220 -27.62 -11.80 3.80
N ALA A 221 -27.01 -12.20 2.68
CA ALA A 221 -27.69 -12.46 1.42
C ALA A 221 -27.06 -13.68 0.75
N ILE A 222 -27.76 -14.81 0.73
CA ILE A 222 -27.23 -16.09 0.27
C ILE A 222 -27.80 -16.40 -1.13
N PRO A 223 -26.95 -16.66 -2.13
CA PRO A 223 -27.40 -17.02 -3.48
C PRO A 223 -27.96 -18.44 -3.54
N GLU A 224 -28.91 -18.69 -4.45
CA GLU A 224 -29.48 -20.02 -4.69
C GLU A 224 -28.53 -20.99 -5.40
N ASP A 225 -27.60 -20.43 -6.19
CA ASP A 225 -26.70 -21.20 -7.05
C ASP A 225 -25.23 -20.99 -6.65
N MET A 226 -24.50 -22.10 -6.53
CA MET A 226 -23.05 -22.13 -6.37
C MET A 226 -22.40 -23.02 -7.43
N TYR A 227 -21.19 -22.66 -7.82
CA TYR A 227 -20.40 -23.32 -8.86
C TYR A 227 -19.00 -23.62 -8.35
N LEU A 228 -18.43 -24.70 -8.84
CA LEU A 228 -17.04 -25.10 -8.68
C LEU A 228 -16.31 -24.77 -9.98
N VAL A 229 -15.21 -24.02 -9.86
CA VAL A 229 -14.38 -23.59 -10.98
C VAL A 229 -13.03 -24.29 -10.87
N ARG A 230 -12.65 -25.00 -11.93
CA ARG A 230 -11.35 -25.69 -12.06
C ARG A 230 -10.79 -25.46 -13.47
N GLY A 231 -9.75 -24.64 -13.59
CA GLY A 231 -9.25 -24.19 -14.89
C GLY A 231 -10.38 -23.49 -15.66
N ASP A 232 -10.72 -23.99 -16.84
CA ASP A 232 -11.82 -23.47 -17.67
C ASP A 232 -13.17 -24.19 -17.43
N GLN A 233 -13.21 -25.17 -16.53
CA GLN A 233 -14.42 -25.92 -16.23
C GLN A 233 -15.20 -25.26 -15.09
N ARG A 234 -16.50 -25.04 -15.32
CA ARG A 234 -17.45 -24.51 -14.35
C ARG A 234 -18.56 -25.53 -14.12
N MET A 235 -18.68 -26.04 -12.91
CA MET A 235 -19.54 -27.16 -12.55
C MET A 235 -20.53 -26.70 -11.47
N LYS A 236 -21.83 -26.91 -11.67
CA LYS A 236 -22.84 -26.45 -10.71
C LYS A 236 -22.90 -27.42 -9.52
N LEU A 237 -22.94 -26.89 -8.30
CA LEU A 237 -23.16 -27.69 -7.09
C LEU A 237 -24.64 -27.97 -6.89
N VAL A 238 -24.93 -29.09 -6.23
CA VAL A 238 -26.28 -29.43 -5.81
C VAL A 238 -26.61 -28.64 -4.55
N HIS A 239 -27.70 -27.89 -4.59
CA HIS A 239 -28.20 -27.16 -3.42
C HIS A 239 -29.01 -28.11 -2.54
N GLU A 240 -28.59 -28.24 -1.28
CA GLU A 240 -29.26 -28.96 -0.20
C GLU A 240 -30.02 -27.96 0.69
N GLN A 241 -30.74 -28.45 1.70
CA GLN A 241 -31.44 -27.58 2.66
C GLN A 241 -30.45 -26.76 3.52
N ASP A 242 -30.92 -25.64 4.10
CA ASP A 242 -30.17 -24.77 5.02
C ASP A 242 -28.86 -24.16 4.45
N ASN A 243 -28.85 -23.77 3.17
CA ASN A 243 -27.70 -23.15 2.48
C ASN A 243 -26.47 -24.06 2.41
N HIS A 244 -26.69 -25.37 2.46
CA HIS A 244 -25.68 -26.37 2.19
C HIS A 244 -25.64 -26.70 0.70
N PHE A 245 -24.45 -26.98 0.20
CA PHE A 245 -24.20 -27.35 -1.17
C PHE A 245 -23.24 -28.52 -1.21
N THR A 246 -23.49 -29.44 -2.14
CA THR A 246 -22.68 -30.64 -2.31
C THR A 246 -22.16 -30.78 -3.72
N TYR A 247 -20.97 -31.35 -3.84
CA TYR A 247 -20.37 -31.73 -5.11
C TYR A 247 -19.67 -33.06 -4.96
N GLN A 248 -19.99 -34.03 -5.82
CA GLN A 248 -19.33 -35.33 -5.83
C GLN A 248 -18.21 -35.31 -6.88
N PHE A 249 -16.98 -35.53 -6.42
CA PHE A 249 -15.86 -35.86 -7.29
C PHE A 249 -15.80 -37.38 -7.46
N ASP A 250 -15.94 -37.85 -8.69
CA ASP A 250 -15.87 -39.27 -8.98
C ASP A 250 -14.42 -39.73 -9.13
N ARG A 251 -14.05 -40.79 -8.43
CA ARG A 251 -12.78 -41.53 -8.57
C ARG A 251 -11.54 -40.64 -8.67
N LEU A 252 -11.24 -39.89 -7.61
CA LEU A 252 -10.08 -38.98 -7.59
C LEU A 252 -8.75 -39.73 -7.69
N GLN A 253 -7.89 -39.32 -8.63
CA GLN A 253 -6.59 -39.95 -8.86
C GLN A 253 -5.41 -39.06 -8.45
N GLU A 254 -5.55 -37.74 -8.61
CA GLU A 254 -4.51 -36.76 -8.36
C GLU A 254 -5.04 -35.59 -7.52
N ASP A 255 -4.14 -34.91 -6.84
CA ASP A 255 -4.42 -33.66 -6.13
C ASP A 255 -5.07 -32.66 -7.08
N LEU A 256 -6.11 -31.97 -6.58
CA LEU A 256 -6.83 -30.99 -7.39
C LEU A 256 -7.01 -29.69 -6.64
N THR A 257 -6.73 -28.59 -7.33
CA THR A 257 -7.03 -27.23 -6.85
C THR A 257 -8.31 -26.74 -7.51
N PHE A 258 -9.21 -26.18 -6.71
CA PHE A 258 -10.48 -25.64 -7.17
C PHE A 258 -10.83 -24.34 -6.45
N GLN A 259 -11.73 -23.57 -7.05
CA GLN A 259 -12.29 -22.35 -6.48
C GLN A 259 -13.82 -22.44 -6.50
N LEU A 260 -14.50 -21.83 -5.53
CA LEU A 260 -15.95 -21.75 -5.49
C LEU A 260 -16.40 -20.38 -6.01
N GLU A 261 -17.48 -20.37 -6.77
CA GLU A 261 -18.09 -19.17 -7.34
C GLU A 261 -19.58 -19.13 -7.00
N ALA A 262 -20.07 -18.03 -6.44
CA ALA A 262 -21.50 -17.82 -6.22
C ALA A 262 -21.86 -16.36 -6.46
N ALA A 263 -22.91 -16.10 -7.26
CA ALA A 263 -23.36 -14.75 -7.65
C ALA A 263 -22.23 -13.81 -8.14
N GLY A 264 -21.22 -14.34 -8.83
CA GLY A 264 -20.07 -13.57 -9.35
C GLY A 264 -18.95 -13.29 -8.33
N PHE A 265 -19.10 -13.79 -7.10
CA PHE A 265 -18.05 -13.79 -6.06
C PHE A 265 -17.28 -15.10 -6.07
N TYR A 266 -15.98 -15.02 -5.79
CA TYR A 266 -15.08 -16.16 -5.78
C TYR A 266 -14.50 -16.38 -4.38
N SER A 267 -14.30 -17.64 -3.99
CA SER A 267 -13.61 -18.03 -2.76
C SER A 267 -12.09 -17.95 -2.90
N ASP A 268 -11.38 -18.25 -1.81
CA ASP A 268 -9.96 -18.63 -1.89
C ASP A 268 -9.80 -19.96 -2.66
N ASN A 269 -8.57 -20.26 -3.09
CA ASN A 269 -8.24 -21.54 -3.72
C ASN A 269 -8.14 -22.64 -2.66
N TYR A 270 -8.81 -23.76 -2.89
CA TYR A 270 -8.76 -24.95 -2.05
C TYR A 270 -8.10 -26.11 -2.79
N THR A 271 -7.42 -26.98 -2.06
CA THR A 271 -6.79 -28.18 -2.61
C THR A 271 -7.31 -29.42 -1.92
N ILE A 272 -7.75 -30.41 -2.70
CA ILE A 272 -8.00 -31.78 -2.23
C ILE A 272 -6.73 -32.58 -2.45
N THR A 273 -6.20 -33.17 -1.38
CA THR A 273 -5.00 -34.02 -1.44
C THR A 273 -5.43 -35.47 -1.53
N VAL A 274 -4.95 -36.18 -2.53
CA VAL A 274 -5.25 -37.60 -2.76
C VAL A 274 -4.16 -38.45 -2.12
N VAL A 275 -4.56 -39.26 -1.15
CA VAL A 275 -3.67 -40.19 -0.44
C VAL A 275 -3.98 -41.63 -0.85
N SER A 276 -2.93 -42.44 -1.00
CA SER A 276 -3.10 -43.88 -1.22
C SER A 276 -3.38 -44.58 0.10
N ARG A 277 -4.25 -45.60 0.09
CA ARG A 277 -4.37 -46.48 1.26
C ARG A 277 -3.08 -47.28 1.41
N PRO A 278 -2.62 -47.53 2.64
CA PRO A 278 -1.51 -48.45 2.84
C PRO A 278 -1.94 -49.84 2.37
N GLU A 279 -1.23 -50.37 1.37
CA GLU A 279 -1.42 -51.72 0.87
C GLU A 279 -0.27 -52.60 1.36
N LEU A 280 -0.60 -53.80 1.83
CA LEU A 280 0.38 -54.81 2.23
C LEU A 280 1.09 -55.31 0.96
N SER A 281 2.29 -54.80 0.69
CA SER A 281 3.00 -55.10 -0.55
C SER A 281 3.55 -56.53 -0.56
N ASP A 282 4.12 -56.95 0.57
CA ASP A 282 4.70 -58.28 0.73
C ASP A 282 4.55 -58.76 2.17
N TYR A 283 4.42 -60.07 2.36
CA TYR A 283 4.63 -60.75 3.64
C TYR A 283 5.42 -62.03 3.41
N ASN A 284 6.28 -62.37 4.37
CA ASN A 284 7.07 -63.59 4.31
C ASN A 284 6.64 -64.58 5.39
N LEU A 285 6.53 -65.85 4.99
CA LEU A 285 6.29 -66.96 5.88
C LEU A 285 7.58 -67.71 6.11
N LEU A 286 8.05 -67.73 7.37
CA LEU A 286 9.13 -68.60 7.78
C LEU A 286 8.54 -69.93 8.26
N ILE A 287 8.85 -71.00 7.55
CA ILE A 287 8.36 -72.35 7.79
C ILE A 287 9.48 -73.18 8.40
N GLU A 288 9.33 -73.56 9.67
CA GLU A 288 10.26 -74.41 10.39
C GLU A 288 9.68 -75.82 10.49
N TYR A 289 10.21 -76.74 9.68
CA TYR A 289 9.78 -78.13 9.67
C TYR A 289 10.23 -78.88 10.94
N PRO A 290 9.42 -79.83 11.43
CA PRO A 290 9.79 -80.61 12.60
C PRO A 290 10.98 -81.54 12.29
N ALA A 291 11.79 -81.83 13.31
CA ALA A 291 13.08 -82.52 13.15
C ALA A 291 12.99 -83.89 12.45
N TYR A 292 11.84 -84.59 12.57
CA TYR A 292 11.61 -85.90 11.95
C TYR A 292 11.48 -85.84 10.41
N ILE A 293 11.17 -84.67 9.85
CA ILE A 293 11.07 -84.46 8.40
C ILE A 293 12.47 -84.24 7.78
N GLN A 294 13.48 -83.88 8.59
CA GLN A 294 14.86 -83.58 8.16
C GLN A 294 14.95 -82.58 6.98
N ARG A 295 13.97 -81.67 6.85
CA ARG A 295 14.00 -80.58 5.87
C ARG A 295 14.51 -79.30 6.51
N LYS A 296 15.21 -78.49 5.72
CA LYS A 296 15.65 -77.14 6.12
C LYS A 296 14.45 -76.20 6.14
N SER A 297 14.48 -75.21 7.02
CA SER A 297 13.48 -74.16 7.05
C SER A 297 13.38 -73.45 5.71
N GLU A 298 12.16 -73.09 5.33
CA GLU A 298 11.85 -72.46 4.05
C GLU A 298 11.24 -71.08 4.30
N GLU A 299 11.57 -70.11 3.44
CA GLU A 299 10.93 -68.79 3.45
C GLU A 299 10.12 -68.64 2.17
N ILE A 300 8.80 -68.50 2.32
CA ILE A 300 7.89 -68.34 1.20
C ILE A 300 7.31 -66.92 1.22
N LYS A 301 7.51 -66.19 0.13
CA LYS A 301 6.93 -64.85 -0.07
C LYS A 301 5.50 -64.96 -0.55
N ASN A 302 4.59 -64.19 0.05
CA ASN A 302 3.19 -64.06 -0.36
C ASN A 302 2.48 -65.41 -0.56
N ALA A 303 2.74 -66.37 0.33
CA ALA A 303 2.12 -67.68 0.19
C ALA A 303 0.62 -67.61 0.50
N GLY A 304 -0.20 -68.09 -0.44
CA GLY A 304 -1.64 -68.26 -0.25
C GLY A 304 -1.94 -69.55 0.51
N ASN A 305 -2.40 -70.58 -0.19
CA ASN A 305 -2.64 -71.88 0.41
C ASN A 305 -1.33 -72.66 0.60
N LEU A 306 -1.14 -73.24 1.78
CA LEU A 306 0.03 -74.03 2.15
C LEU A 306 -0.37 -75.46 2.49
N GLU A 307 0.34 -76.43 1.91
CA GLU A 307 0.32 -77.82 2.36
C GLU A 307 1.60 -78.09 3.14
N ILE A 308 1.46 -78.28 4.46
CA ILE A 308 2.59 -78.48 5.38
C ILE A 308 2.42 -79.73 6.24
N PRO A 309 3.51 -80.43 6.57
CA PRO A 309 3.47 -81.56 7.51
C PRO A 309 3.00 -81.15 8.91
N GLU A 310 2.33 -82.05 9.61
CA GLU A 310 1.87 -81.84 10.98
C GLU A 310 3.03 -81.53 11.94
N GLY A 311 2.88 -80.51 12.79
CA GLY A 311 3.93 -80.08 13.73
C GLY A 311 4.94 -79.08 13.15
N THR A 312 4.72 -78.58 11.94
CA THR A 312 5.48 -77.45 11.36
C THR A 312 5.12 -76.13 12.06
N ARG A 313 6.12 -75.33 12.43
CA ARG A 313 5.91 -73.99 13.02
C ARG A 313 6.01 -72.93 11.92
N ILE A 314 4.96 -72.13 11.78
CA ILE A 314 4.91 -71.01 10.83
C ILE A 314 5.02 -69.69 11.60
N SER A 315 5.94 -68.82 11.19
CA SER A 315 6.03 -67.44 11.68
C SER A 315 5.79 -66.44 10.55
N TRP A 316 4.89 -65.49 10.79
CA TRP A 316 4.59 -64.41 9.85
C TRP A 316 5.55 -63.24 10.09
N ARG A 317 6.22 -62.77 9.03
CA ARG A 317 7.02 -61.54 9.04
C ARG A 317 6.37 -60.55 8.08
N ILE A 318 5.72 -59.54 8.67
CA ILE A 318 5.07 -58.40 8.01
C ILE A 318 5.99 -57.19 8.15
#